data_AF-A0A814AE45-F1
#
_entry.id   AF-A0A814AE45-F1
#
_cell.length_a   1.000
_cell.length_b   1.000
_cell.length_c   1.000
_cell.angle_alpha   90.00
_cell.angle_beta   90.00
_cell.angle_gamma   90.00
#
_symmetry.space_group_name_H-M   'P 1'
#
loop_
_entity.id
_entity.type
_entity.pdbx_description
1 polymer ?
#
loop_
_entity_poly.entity_id
_entity_poly.type
_entity_poly.pdbx_seq_one_letter_code
_entity_poly.pdbx_strand_id
1 'polypeptide(L)'
;MKTSDVCVIFFLLISISADQWNYGNLGPDIWSEYYPLCSGKSQSPINILTACTVYKDFQPFNFILTLDEKHYFTLKNNGHTIISTINNQHKQSSIELTGSNLNGTFEFVNFHLHWGEHYKSGSEHQINGVKYAGEIHFVYQNRQTSQLAVLGIFMQSHLHKKKFVFDKNDVTRNEWQKYFDKAQTLTSENDSISCGLNVTSLMGENLKDFWRYEGSLTTPPCTEGIIWTVFKQPIDFMEEQIKNLRDNVYFEDYRGPQPLYNRTVYRNFIHETSSSIPDYNLCLLDSENKKTMDMFSIFGVINCSILGPDVWYAKYPTCAGQSQSPINILTACTIYKTFTPFIFGSRYNEQHSFTLKNNRYTIVSTFNSEPNLSALKLTGGGLQGIWEFVGLHLHWGENHKSGSEHQVNGFKYAGEIHFIYMNPNTRQTAVLGIFMQSSFVDNGTPSSTAYFIDEDVRKEWRRFFDIAQTLKTEGSTAIMRLNLVLLMGKNLRDFWRYEGSLTTPPCTQGVIWTMFKEPIIFVESEFQVLRQNIYFKNNRGPQSLYTRKIYRNFFRETLSSIPDYNCCPSRD
;
A
#
# COMPACT_ATOMS: atom_id res chain seq x y z
N MET A 1 8.69 -29.19 48.84
CA MET A 1 8.16 -29.98 47.69
C MET A 1 6.72 -29.60 47.45
N LYS A 2 6.49 -28.79 46.42
CA LYS A 2 5.27 -28.65 45.61
C LYS A 2 5.58 -27.54 44.62
N THR A 3 6.25 -27.92 43.54
CA THR A 3 6.45 -27.11 42.35
C THR A 3 5.11 -26.98 41.67
N SER A 4 4.60 -25.76 41.58
CA SER A 4 3.44 -25.42 40.76
C SER A 4 3.87 -25.44 39.30
N ASP A 5 3.30 -26.38 38.54
CA ASP A 5 3.46 -26.50 37.10
C ASP A 5 3.00 -25.21 36.41
N VAL A 6 3.97 -24.39 36.01
CA VAL A 6 3.75 -23.32 35.03
C VAL A 6 3.53 -24.02 33.69
N CYS A 7 2.30 -23.94 33.19
CA CYS A 7 1.93 -24.39 31.87
C CYS A 7 2.65 -23.48 30.85
N VAL A 8 3.89 -23.83 30.51
CA VAL A 8 4.59 -23.27 29.35
C VAL A 8 3.85 -23.78 28.13
N ILE A 9 2.97 -22.95 27.57
CA ILE A 9 2.43 -23.16 26.24
C ILE A 9 3.61 -22.99 25.29
N PHE A 10 4.31 -24.10 25.03
CA PHE A 10 5.10 -24.26 23.82
C PHE A 10 4.09 -24.13 22.66
N PHE A 11 3.95 -22.93 22.10
CA PHE A 11 3.66 -22.87 20.69
C PHE A 11 4.87 -23.52 20.03
N LEU A 12 4.70 -24.78 19.64
CA LEU A 12 5.37 -25.23 18.43
C LEU A 12 5.20 -24.08 17.44
N LEU A 13 6.31 -23.46 17.06
CA LEU A 13 6.51 -23.13 15.67
C LEU A 13 6.18 -24.42 14.92
N ILE A 14 4.89 -24.59 14.61
CA ILE A 14 4.51 -25.49 13.54
C ILE A 14 5.38 -24.98 12.41
N SER A 15 6.29 -25.82 11.95
CA SER A 15 6.86 -25.71 10.63
C SER A 15 5.68 -25.74 9.67
N ILE A 16 4.99 -24.61 9.53
CA ILE A 16 4.11 -24.35 8.41
C ILE A 16 5.12 -24.32 7.28
N SER A 17 5.15 -25.37 6.46
CA SER A 17 6.04 -25.41 5.32
C SER A 17 5.85 -24.11 4.51
N ALA A 18 6.88 -23.69 3.80
CA ALA A 18 6.83 -22.54 2.90
C ALA A 18 5.71 -22.59 1.82
N ASP A 19 4.83 -23.60 1.85
CA ASP A 19 3.72 -23.83 0.93
C ASP A 19 2.43 -23.04 1.24
N GLN A 20 2.36 -22.18 2.27
CA GLN A 20 1.07 -21.51 2.62
C GLN A 20 1.02 -19.98 2.61
N TRP A 21 2.11 -19.23 2.40
CA TRP A 21 2.08 -17.79 2.08
C TRP A 21 3.46 -17.28 1.63
N ASN A 22 3.52 -16.14 0.95
CA ASN A 22 4.77 -15.42 0.64
C ASN A 22 4.51 -13.92 0.45
N TYR A 23 5.48 -13.17 -0.09
CA TYR A 23 5.31 -11.75 -0.46
C TYR A 23 5.13 -11.52 -1.97
N GLY A 24 5.12 -12.59 -2.76
CA GLY A 24 4.86 -12.55 -4.20
C GLY A 24 3.43 -13.00 -4.53
N ASN A 25 3.31 -14.15 -5.20
CA ASN A 25 2.04 -14.66 -5.74
C ASN A 25 0.99 -15.00 -4.64
N LEU A 26 1.44 -15.34 -3.44
CA LEU A 26 0.61 -15.54 -2.25
C LEU A 26 0.81 -14.40 -1.24
N GLY A 27 0.89 -13.18 -1.77
CA GLY A 27 1.24 -11.94 -1.08
C GLY A 27 0.21 -11.41 -0.07
N PRO A 28 0.58 -10.34 0.67
CA PRO A 28 -0.28 -9.65 1.65
C PRO A 28 -1.73 -9.41 1.24
N ASP A 29 -1.96 -9.10 -0.03
CA ASP A 29 -3.27 -8.75 -0.56
C ASP A 29 -4.28 -9.91 -0.54
N ILE A 30 -3.80 -11.16 -0.52
CA ILE A 30 -4.64 -12.37 -0.50
C ILE A 30 -4.51 -13.18 0.79
N TRP A 31 -3.67 -12.78 1.73
CA TRP A 31 -3.50 -13.53 3.00
C TRP A 31 -4.82 -13.73 3.73
N SER A 32 -5.74 -12.76 3.68
CA SER A 32 -7.06 -12.89 4.31
C SER A 32 -7.92 -14.03 3.79
N GLU A 33 -7.65 -14.56 2.59
CA GLU A 33 -8.38 -15.69 2.03
C GLU A 33 -8.02 -17.02 2.72
N TYR A 34 -6.77 -17.15 3.18
CA TYR A 34 -6.23 -18.35 3.83
C TYR A 34 -6.07 -18.18 5.35
N TYR A 35 -5.90 -16.94 5.80
CA TYR A 35 -5.74 -16.53 7.18
C TYR A 35 -6.78 -15.45 7.50
N PRO A 36 -8.02 -15.84 7.86
CA PRO A 36 -9.14 -14.90 8.02
C PRO A 36 -8.84 -13.73 8.98
N LEU A 37 -8.02 -13.97 10.01
CA LEU A 37 -7.57 -12.95 10.95
C LEU A 37 -6.83 -11.78 10.28
N CYS A 38 -6.21 -11.97 9.11
CA CYS A 38 -5.58 -10.90 8.33
C CYS A 38 -6.59 -9.86 7.80
N SER A 39 -7.90 -10.11 7.87
CA SER A 39 -8.97 -9.14 7.55
C SER A 39 -9.51 -8.38 8.77
N GLY A 40 -8.86 -8.51 9.94
CA GLY A 40 -9.30 -7.87 11.17
C GLY A 40 -9.25 -6.33 11.15
N LYS A 41 -9.75 -5.71 12.22
CA LYS A 41 -9.91 -4.24 12.34
C LYS A 41 -8.79 -3.56 13.14
N SER A 42 -7.87 -4.35 13.67
CA SER A 42 -6.70 -3.91 14.42
C SER A 42 -5.41 -4.42 13.76
N GLN A 43 -5.39 -4.46 12.42
CA GLN A 43 -4.26 -4.96 11.65
C GLN A 43 -3.07 -3.99 11.63
N SER A 44 -1.87 -4.54 11.49
CA SER A 44 -0.58 -3.86 11.35
C SER A 44 0.09 -4.27 10.04
N PRO A 45 1.01 -3.45 9.48
CA PRO A 45 1.46 -2.15 9.99
C PRO A 45 0.43 -1.03 9.74
N ILE A 46 0.71 0.20 10.16
CA ILE A 46 -0.11 1.38 9.87
C ILE A 46 0.73 2.55 9.34
N ASN A 47 0.08 3.49 8.69
CA ASN A 47 0.64 4.82 8.47
C ASN A 47 0.42 5.70 9.71
N ILE A 48 1.50 6.06 10.39
CA ILE A 48 1.49 6.95 11.55
C ILE A 48 1.45 8.39 11.06
N LEU A 49 0.31 9.02 11.27
CA LEU A 49 0.11 10.42 10.95
C LEU A 49 0.45 11.28 12.16
N THR A 50 1.63 11.91 12.15
CA THR A 50 2.17 12.59 13.34
C THR A 50 1.24 13.67 13.90
N ALA A 51 0.51 14.36 13.02
CA ALA A 51 -0.48 15.38 13.39
C ALA A 51 -1.72 14.81 14.09
N CYS A 52 -2.08 13.55 13.87
CA CYS A 52 -3.25 12.88 14.46
C CYS A 52 -2.91 12.10 15.74
N THR A 53 -1.66 12.15 16.19
CA THR A 53 -1.22 11.38 17.37
C THR A 53 -1.53 12.12 18.67
N VAL A 54 -1.99 11.36 19.66
CA VAL A 54 -2.36 11.88 20.97
C VAL A 54 -1.15 11.83 21.89
N TYR A 55 -0.78 12.96 22.49
CA TYR A 55 0.25 12.97 23.51
C TYR A 55 -0.19 12.15 24.72
N LYS A 56 0.68 11.26 25.19
CA LYS A 56 0.51 10.53 26.43
C LYS A 56 1.87 10.40 27.09
N ASP A 57 1.92 10.67 28.37
CA ASP A 57 3.12 10.45 29.16
C ASP A 57 3.31 8.95 29.39
N PHE A 58 4.47 8.44 28.99
CA PHE A 58 4.86 7.04 29.17
C PHE A 58 6.11 6.99 30.02
N GLN A 59 6.14 6.07 30.97
CA GLN A 59 7.35 5.84 31.76
C GLN A 59 8.51 5.39 30.85
N PRO A 60 9.77 5.57 31.25
CA PRO A 60 10.89 5.00 30.53
C PRO A 60 10.76 3.48 30.38
N PHE A 61 11.30 2.93 29.31
CA PHE A 61 11.54 1.50 29.23
C PHE A 61 12.61 1.11 30.26
N ASN A 62 12.40 -0.03 30.89
CA ASN A 62 13.37 -0.66 31.76
C ASN A 62 13.76 -2.01 31.14
N PHE A 63 14.88 -1.99 30.43
CA PHE A 63 15.51 -3.18 29.87
C PHE A 63 16.31 -3.85 30.98
N ILE A 64 15.74 -4.92 31.54
CA ILE A 64 16.42 -5.73 32.54
C ILE A 64 17.29 -6.70 31.77
N LEU A 65 18.54 -6.30 31.62
CA LEU A 65 19.61 -7.10 31.08
C LEU A 65 20.46 -7.54 32.26
N THR A 66 21.04 -8.74 32.19
CA THR A 66 22.34 -8.91 32.83
C THR A 66 23.32 -8.10 32.00
N LEU A 67 23.44 -6.82 32.36
CA LEU A 67 24.21 -5.80 31.66
C LEU A 67 25.63 -6.33 31.36
N ASP A 68 26.07 -6.10 30.11
CA ASP A 68 27.41 -6.33 29.56
C ASP A 68 27.77 -7.69 28.91
N GLU A 69 26.86 -8.67 28.85
CA GLU A 69 27.19 -9.95 28.20
C GLU A 69 26.77 -10.02 26.72
N LYS A 70 27.68 -10.51 25.88
CA LYS A 70 27.35 -10.89 24.49
C LYS A 70 26.37 -12.06 24.55
N HIS A 71 25.19 -11.88 23.96
CA HIS A 71 24.27 -12.97 23.73
C HIS A 71 24.60 -13.66 22.41
N TYR A 72 24.43 -14.97 22.36
CA TYR A 72 24.66 -15.74 21.14
C TYR A 72 23.28 -15.97 20.55
N PHE A 73 23.09 -15.49 19.33
CA PHE A 73 21.85 -15.66 18.60
C PHE A 73 22.03 -16.73 17.53
N THR A 74 20.99 -17.54 17.32
CA THR A 74 20.83 -18.30 16.10
C THR A 74 20.11 -17.42 15.09
N LEU A 75 20.84 -16.98 14.07
CA LEU A 75 20.29 -16.35 12.88
C LEU A 75 19.81 -17.46 11.95
N LYS A 76 18.55 -17.46 11.55
CA LYS A 76 17.97 -18.46 10.65
C LYS A 76 17.20 -17.80 9.51
N ASN A 77 17.53 -18.13 8.27
CA ASN A 77 16.66 -17.85 7.13
C ASN A 77 15.45 -18.79 7.19
N ASN A 78 14.25 -18.24 7.38
CA ASN A 78 13.01 -19.03 7.47
C ASN A 78 12.20 -19.05 6.16
N GLY A 79 12.80 -18.62 5.04
CA GLY A 79 12.13 -18.51 3.73
C GLY A 79 11.36 -17.20 3.53
N HIS A 80 11.27 -16.36 4.57
CA HIS A 80 10.57 -15.07 4.53
C HIS A 80 11.45 -13.92 5.01
N THR A 81 12.28 -14.15 6.03
CA THR A 81 13.22 -13.18 6.61
C THR A 81 14.34 -13.93 7.35
N ILE A 82 15.28 -13.20 7.96
CA ILE A 82 16.25 -13.76 8.91
C ILE A 82 15.73 -13.52 10.33
N ILE A 83 15.26 -14.60 10.96
CA ILE A 83 14.82 -14.59 12.36
C ILE A 83 16.03 -14.84 13.26
N SER A 84 16.18 -14.00 14.29
CA SER A 84 17.28 -14.06 15.25
C SER A 84 16.75 -14.41 16.64
N THR A 85 17.08 -15.61 17.13
CA THR A 85 16.61 -16.13 18.44
C THR A 85 17.77 -16.37 19.39
N ILE A 86 17.56 -16.27 20.71
CA ILE A 86 18.61 -16.55 21.70
C ILE A 86 19.02 -18.03 21.61
N ASN A 87 20.32 -18.29 21.55
CA ASN A 87 20.89 -19.63 21.55
C ASN A 87 21.01 -20.16 22.99
N ASN A 88 20.02 -20.99 23.37
CA ASN A 88 19.92 -21.60 24.70
C ASN A 88 21.08 -22.54 25.06
N GLN A 89 21.93 -22.95 24.11
CA GLN A 89 23.10 -23.78 24.39
C GLN A 89 24.14 -23.04 25.28
N HIS A 90 24.11 -21.71 25.29
CA HIS A 90 25.12 -20.90 25.98
C HIS A 90 24.76 -20.51 27.43
N LYS A 91 23.75 -21.14 28.07
CA LYS A 91 23.28 -20.82 29.44
C LYS A 91 23.19 -19.30 29.69
N GLN A 92 22.43 -18.62 28.84
CA GLN A 92 22.28 -17.17 28.89
C GLN A 92 21.13 -16.75 29.78
N SER A 93 21.29 -15.60 30.42
CA SER A 93 20.23 -14.86 31.09
C SER A 93 19.14 -14.42 30.10
N SER A 94 17.92 -14.28 30.62
CA SER A 94 16.79 -13.72 29.89
C SER A 94 17.02 -12.23 29.59
N ILE A 95 16.61 -11.80 28.39
CA ILE A 95 16.50 -10.38 28.03
C ILE A 95 15.06 -9.98 28.35
N GLU A 96 14.88 -9.08 29.32
CA GLU A 96 13.56 -8.71 29.85
C GLU A 96 13.24 -7.23 29.63
N LEU A 97 11.97 -6.94 29.41
CA LEU A 97 11.41 -5.62 29.17
C LEU A 97 10.28 -5.34 30.16
N THR A 98 10.40 -4.22 30.88
CA THR A 98 9.37 -3.68 31.78
C THR A 98 9.26 -2.17 31.59
N GLY A 99 8.33 -1.51 32.30
CA GLY A 99 8.15 -0.06 32.23
C GLY A 99 7.38 0.38 30.98
N SER A 100 7.44 1.68 30.65
CA SER A 100 6.71 2.26 29.50
C SER A 100 5.23 1.90 29.40
N ASN A 101 4.59 1.74 30.56
CA ASN A 101 3.19 1.35 30.70
C ASN A 101 2.86 -0.03 30.06
N LEU A 102 3.87 -0.88 29.86
CA LEU A 102 3.67 -2.31 29.61
C LEU A 102 3.28 -2.98 30.93
N ASN A 103 2.17 -3.73 30.92
CA ASN A 103 1.67 -4.38 32.14
C ASN A 103 2.37 -5.72 32.38
N GLY A 104 3.31 -5.75 33.32
CA GLY A 104 4.07 -6.94 33.67
C GLY A 104 5.43 -7.04 32.97
N THR A 105 6.04 -8.22 33.03
CA THR A 105 7.36 -8.50 32.47
C THR A 105 7.24 -9.20 31.13
N PHE A 106 7.90 -8.63 30.12
CA PHE A 106 7.97 -9.15 28.78
C PHE A 106 9.35 -9.75 28.52
N GLU A 107 9.42 -11.00 28.10
CA GLU A 107 10.66 -11.69 27.72
C GLU A 107 10.92 -11.57 26.22
N PHE A 108 12.18 -11.38 25.85
CA PHE A 108 12.58 -11.34 24.46
C PHE A 108 12.33 -12.69 23.77
N VAL A 109 11.76 -12.64 22.57
CA VAL A 109 11.45 -13.82 21.75
C VAL A 109 12.41 -13.91 20.57
N ASN A 110 12.43 -12.88 19.73
CA ASN A 110 13.29 -12.80 18.56
C ASN A 110 13.42 -11.35 18.08
N PHE A 111 14.35 -11.12 17.17
CA PHE A 111 14.28 -9.96 16.29
C PHE A 111 14.42 -10.40 14.83
N HIS A 112 13.84 -9.61 13.93
CA HIS A 112 13.90 -9.81 12.49
C HIS A 112 13.81 -8.45 11.77
N LEU A 113 14.10 -8.45 10.48
CA LEU A 113 14.13 -7.26 9.65
C LEU A 113 13.14 -7.42 8.51
N HIS A 114 12.59 -6.30 8.06
CA HIS A 114 11.87 -6.16 6.80
C HIS A 114 12.61 -5.15 5.94
N TRP A 115 12.69 -5.40 4.64
CA TRP A 115 13.33 -4.56 3.64
C TRP A 115 12.58 -4.64 2.31
N GLY A 116 12.82 -3.65 1.46
CA GLY A 116 12.17 -3.57 0.15
C GLY A 116 13.16 -3.17 -0.92
N GLU A 117 12.71 -3.18 -2.17
CA GLU A 117 13.52 -3.09 -3.39
C GLU A 117 14.54 -1.93 -3.41
N HIS A 118 14.25 -0.80 -2.77
CA HIS A 118 15.11 0.38 -2.80
C HIS A 118 15.04 1.20 -1.51
N TYR A 119 16.02 2.07 -1.26
CA TYR A 119 16.16 2.94 -0.06
C TYR A 119 14.92 3.77 0.39
N LYS A 120 13.85 3.86 -0.41
CA LYS A 120 12.58 4.53 -0.10
C LYS A 120 11.39 3.57 0.05
N SER A 121 11.61 2.26 0.06
CA SER A 121 10.57 1.25 0.27
C SER A 121 11.16 0.05 0.98
N GLY A 122 10.49 -0.40 2.03
CA GLY A 122 10.92 -1.56 2.81
C GLY A 122 10.42 -1.55 4.24
N SER A 123 10.22 -0.36 4.82
CA SER A 123 9.50 -0.29 6.08
C SER A 123 8.05 -0.72 5.91
N GLU A 124 7.55 -1.42 6.92
CA GLU A 124 6.16 -1.82 7.04
C GLU A 124 5.32 -0.62 7.45
N HIS A 125 5.71 0.06 8.54
CA HIS A 125 5.11 1.32 8.94
C HIS A 125 5.51 2.45 8.00
N GLN A 126 4.66 3.48 8.00
CA GLN A 126 4.91 4.74 7.32
C GLN A 126 4.79 5.89 8.30
N ILE A 127 5.54 6.97 8.07
CA ILE A 127 5.37 8.24 8.78
C ILE A 127 4.84 9.26 7.78
N ASN A 128 3.61 9.74 7.97
CA ASN A 128 2.95 10.69 7.05
C ASN A 128 3.01 10.23 5.57
N GLY A 129 2.82 8.93 5.32
CA GLY A 129 2.88 8.32 3.99
C GLY A 129 4.28 8.05 3.45
N VAL A 130 5.33 8.37 4.19
CA VAL A 130 6.73 8.14 3.80
C VAL A 130 7.22 6.80 4.38
N LYS A 131 7.85 5.99 3.52
CA LYS A 131 8.54 4.75 3.88
C LYS A 131 10.04 4.97 4.06
N TYR A 132 10.63 4.09 4.85
CA TYR A 132 12.08 3.93 5.01
C TYR A 132 12.58 2.71 4.21
N ALA A 133 13.90 2.51 4.17
CA ALA A 133 14.53 1.42 3.42
C ALA A 133 14.22 0.02 3.99
N GLY A 134 13.82 -0.02 5.26
CA GLY A 134 13.47 -1.23 6.00
C GLY A 134 12.96 -0.91 7.39
N GLU A 135 12.61 -1.93 8.16
CA GLU A 135 12.18 -1.84 9.55
C GLU A 135 12.63 -3.06 10.35
N ILE A 136 13.14 -2.85 11.55
CA ILE A 136 13.58 -3.90 12.47
C ILE A 136 12.50 -4.10 13.52
N HIS A 137 12.13 -5.35 13.79
CA HIS A 137 11.20 -5.70 14.86
C HIS A 137 11.92 -6.48 15.95
N PHE A 138 11.92 -5.96 17.19
CA PHE A 138 12.27 -6.73 18.38
C PHE A 138 10.98 -7.18 19.08
N VAL A 139 10.77 -8.49 19.13
CA VAL A 139 9.54 -9.11 19.64
C VAL A 139 9.74 -9.58 21.06
N TYR A 140 8.81 -9.22 21.94
CA TYR A 140 8.77 -9.66 23.33
C TYR A 140 7.41 -10.26 23.67
N GLN A 141 7.37 -11.17 24.64
CA GLN A 141 6.16 -11.84 25.12
C GLN A 141 5.99 -11.68 26.64
N ASN A 142 4.79 -11.31 27.06
CA ASN A 142 4.43 -11.21 28.47
C ASN A 142 4.47 -12.59 29.14
N ARG A 143 5.19 -12.72 30.26
CA ARG A 143 5.31 -13.98 31.02
C ARG A 143 3.99 -14.55 31.53
N GLN A 144 3.01 -13.70 31.82
CA GLN A 144 1.77 -14.09 32.47
C GLN A 144 0.61 -14.21 31.49
N THR A 145 0.51 -13.28 30.54
CA THR A 145 -0.64 -13.17 29.63
C THR A 145 -0.34 -13.68 28.23
N SER A 146 0.92 -13.98 27.91
CA SER A 146 1.40 -14.32 26.57
C SER A 146 1.16 -13.22 25.51
N GLN A 147 0.70 -12.03 25.90
CA GLN A 147 0.57 -10.87 25.02
C GLN A 147 1.93 -10.48 24.44
N LEU A 148 1.96 -10.12 23.15
CA LEU A 148 3.19 -9.67 22.51
C LEU A 148 3.31 -8.15 22.54
N ALA A 149 4.55 -7.69 22.72
CA ALA A 149 4.96 -6.31 22.48
C ALA A 149 6.06 -6.30 21.42
N VAL A 150 5.92 -5.41 20.43
CA VAL A 150 6.90 -5.26 19.35
C VAL A 150 7.48 -3.86 19.37
N LEU A 151 8.81 -3.80 19.34
CA LEU A 151 9.59 -2.58 19.22
C LEU A 151 10.09 -2.46 17.76
N GLY A 152 9.53 -1.53 17.01
CA GLY A 152 9.84 -1.22 15.61
C GLY A 152 10.84 -0.08 15.49
N ILE A 153 11.89 -0.27 14.68
CA ILE A 153 12.92 0.74 14.40
C ILE A 153 13.12 0.84 12.89
N PHE A 154 12.98 2.05 12.34
CA PHE A 154 13.19 2.28 10.91
C PHE A 154 14.65 2.16 10.50
N MET A 155 14.89 1.54 9.34
CA MET A 155 16.19 1.48 8.68
C MET A 155 16.27 2.58 7.61
N GLN A 156 17.09 3.59 7.85
CA GLN A 156 17.32 4.67 6.87
C GLN A 156 18.54 4.34 6.00
N SER A 157 18.41 4.55 4.69
CA SER A 157 19.55 4.54 3.77
C SER A 157 19.56 5.81 2.91
N HIS A 158 20.75 6.26 2.50
CA HIS A 158 20.95 7.47 1.68
C HIS A 158 21.79 7.15 0.43
N LEU A 159 21.18 7.09 -0.77
CA LEU A 159 21.90 6.81 -2.02
C LEU A 159 22.99 7.83 -2.40
N HIS A 160 22.92 9.07 -1.88
CA HIS A 160 23.68 10.20 -2.43
C HIS A 160 24.67 10.86 -1.46
N LYS A 161 24.81 10.37 -0.23
CA LYS A 161 25.84 10.88 0.67
C LYS A 161 27.18 10.24 0.30
N LYS A 162 27.92 10.88 -0.63
CA LYS A 162 29.33 10.58 -1.01
C LYS A 162 30.34 10.60 0.16
N LYS A 163 29.87 10.73 1.40
CA LYS A 163 30.67 10.65 2.62
C LYS A 163 29.73 10.32 3.80
N PHE A 164 29.20 9.10 3.84
CA PHE A 164 28.84 8.52 5.12
C PHE A 164 30.18 8.23 5.81
N VAL A 165 30.62 9.14 6.69
CA VAL A 165 31.87 8.94 7.42
C VAL A 165 31.59 7.81 8.40
N PHE A 166 32.20 6.64 8.16
CA PHE A 166 32.26 5.56 9.14
C PHE A 166 32.91 6.10 10.41
N ASP A 167 32.08 6.47 11.38
CA ASP A 167 32.60 6.60 12.73
C ASP A 167 32.83 5.19 13.26
N LYS A 168 34.11 4.82 13.39
CA LYS A 168 34.53 3.52 13.93
C LYS A 168 34.15 3.36 15.41
N ASN A 169 33.79 4.45 16.08
CA ASN A 169 33.34 4.43 17.47
C ASN A 169 31.81 4.28 17.60
N ASP A 170 31.08 4.21 16.49
CA ASP A 170 29.64 3.98 16.49
C ASP A 170 29.34 2.51 16.86
N VAL A 171 29.03 2.30 18.15
CA VAL A 171 28.79 0.98 18.73
C VAL A 171 27.63 0.26 18.04
N THR A 172 26.54 0.97 17.75
CA THR A 172 25.36 0.42 17.07
C THR A 172 25.70 -0.03 15.66
N ARG A 173 26.37 0.80 14.86
CA ARG A 173 26.80 0.43 13.50
C ARG A 173 27.73 -0.77 13.51
N ASN A 174 28.69 -0.81 14.42
CA ASN A 174 29.63 -1.93 14.55
C ASN A 174 28.91 -3.24 14.92
N GLU A 175 27.88 -3.17 15.77
CA GLU A 175 27.09 -4.34 16.14
C GLU A 175 26.26 -4.85 14.96
N TRP A 176 25.62 -3.95 14.23
CA TRP A 176 24.90 -4.30 13.00
C TRP A 176 25.82 -4.84 11.91
N GLN A 177 27.06 -4.35 11.78
CA GLN A 177 28.01 -4.91 10.81
C GLN A 177 28.26 -6.40 11.08
N LYS A 178 28.44 -6.81 12.34
CA LYS A 178 28.59 -8.24 12.69
C LYS A 178 27.37 -9.06 12.27
N TYR A 179 26.16 -8.49 12.42
CA TYR A 179 24.93 -9.11 11.96
C TYR A 179 24.94 -9.28 10.44
N PHE A 180 25.16 -8.21 9.67
CA PHE A 180 25.13 -8.27 8.19
C PHE A 180 26.21 -9.18 7.62
N ASP A 181 27.40 -9.21 8.21
CA ASP A 181 28.50 -10.10 7.79
C ASP A 181 28.10 -11.58 7.81
N LYS A 182 27.24 -11.97 8.77
CA LYS A 182 26.71 -13.33 8.91
C LYS A 182 25.39 -13.52 8.17
N ALA A 183 24.49 -12.55 8.23
CA ALA A 183 23.17 -12.61 7.62
C ALA A 183 23.24 -12.79 6.10
N GLN A 184 24.18 -12.11 5.43
CA GLN A 184 24.34 -12.20 3.98
C GLN A 184 24.77 -13.59 3.48
N THR A 185 25.25 -14.48 4.36
CA THR A 185 25.64 -15.85 3.98
C THR A 185 24.48 -16.85 4.07
N LEU A 186 23.31 -16.44 4.57
CA LEU A 186 22.15 -17.30 4.77
C LEU A 186 21.22 -17.26 3.55
N THR A 187 21.70 -17.78 2.43
CA THR A 187 21.03 -17.59 1.13
C THR A 187 19.92 -18.60 0.84
N SER A 188 19.91 -19.74 1.54
CA SER A 188 18.92 -20.79 1.37
C SER A 188 17.97 -20.86 2.56
N GLU A 189 16.72 -21.24 2.29
CA GLU A 189 15.76 -21.52 3.36
C GLU A 189 16.33 -22.58 4.31
N ASN A 190 16.18 -22.35 5.62
CA ASN A 190 16.72 -23.14 6.70
C ASN A 190 18.24 -23.02 6.96
N ASP A 191 18.96 -22.20 6.19
CA ASP A 191 20.32 -21.82 6.58
C ASP A 191 20.30 -21.18 7.97
N SER A 192 21.25 -21.57 8.82
CA SER A 192 21.38 -21.00 10.16
C SER A 192 22.83 -20.86 10.60
N ILE A 193 23.10 -19.83 11.40
CA ILE A 193 24.44 -19.53 11.92
C ILE A 193 24.36 -18.91 13.31
N SER A 194 25.32 -19.25 14.17
CA SER A 194 25.47 -18.62 15.49
C SER A 194 26.20 -17.28 15.35
N CYS A 195 25.68 -16.23 15.97
CA CYS A 195 26.23 -14.88 15.95
C CYS A 195 26.19 -14.25 17.34
N GLY A 196 27.35 -13.82 17.86
CA GLY A 196 27.44 -13.12 19.13
C GLY A 196 27.10 -11.64 18.96
N LEU A 197 25.97 -11.19 19.52
CA LEU A 197 25.45 -9.83 19.41
C LEU A 197 25.09 -9.22 20.77
N ASN A 198 25.19 -7.90 20.87
CA ASN A 198 24.63 -7.13 21.98
C ASN A 198 23.30 -6.49 21.55
N VAL A 199 22.19 -6.95 22.11
CA VAL A 199 20.84 -6.51 21.72
C VAL A 199 20.60 -5.01 21.98
N THR A 200 21.15 -4.46 23.06
CA THR A 200 21.00 -3.05 23.43
C THR A 200 21.72 -2.16 22.45
N SER A 201 22.94 -2.55 22.06
CA SER A 201 23.71 -1.88 21.01
C SER A 201 22.97 -1.89 19.68
N LEU A 202 22.29 -3.00 19.33
CA LEU A 202 21.49 -3.11 18.10
C LEU A 202 20.29 -2.15 18.10
N MET A 203 19.63 -1.93 19.24
CA MET A 203 18.49 -1.01 19.33
C MET A 203 18.90 0.47 19.20
N GLY A 204 20.16 0.80 19.48
CA GLY A 204 20.65 2.17 19.42
C GLY A 204 20.36 3.00 20.67
N GLU A 205 20.89 4.22 20.71
CA GLU A 205 20.92 5.04 21.92
C GLU A 205 19.63 5.87 22.14
N ASN A 206 18.82 6.08 21.11
CA ASN A 206 17.68 7.02 21.17
C ASN A 206 16.32 6.31 21.15
N LEU A 207 16.05 5.57 22.23
CA LEU A 207 14.76 4.91 22.48
C LEU A 207 13.80 5.79 23.30
N LYS A 208 13.95 7.11 23.23
CA LYS A 208 13.16 8.06 24.02
C LYS A 208 11.87 8.42 23.32
N ASP A 209 11.93 8.81 22.05
CA ASP A 209 10.78 9.29 21.30
C ASP A 209 10.15 8.14 20.50
N PHE A 210 8.86 7.86 20.73
CA PHE A 210 8.14 6.82 20.01
C PHE A 210 6.64 7.09 19.86
N TRP A 211 6.04 6.33 18.96
CA TRP A 211 4.60 6.15 18.84
C TRP A 211 4.16 4.79 19.35
N ARG A 212 2.97 4.71 19.94
CA ARG A 212 2.40 3.46 20.47
C ARG A 212 0.94 3.27 20.08
N TYR A 213 0.60 2.06 19.67
CA TYR A 213 -0.78 1.66 19.36
C TYR A 213 -0.95 0.14 19.55
N GLU A 214 -2.19 -0.33 19.55
CA GLU A 214 -2.52 -1.76 19.55
C GLU A 214 -2.80 -2.25 18.12
N GLY A 215 -2.17 -3.34 17.73
CA GLY A 215 -2.16 -3.82 16.35
C GLY A 215 -2.14 -5.33 16.24
N SER A 216 -1.57 -5.83 15.15
CA SER A 216 -1.45 -7.26 14.85
C SER A 216 -0.01 -7.69 14.55
N LEU A 217 0.19 -8.99 14.40
CA LEU A 217 1.35 -9.49 13.65
C LEU A 217 1.24 -9.01 12.20
N THR A 218 2.37 -8.70 11.59
CA THR A 218 2.45 -8.19 10.21
C THR A 218 2.63 -9.30 9.18
N THR A 219 2.67 -10.55 9.63
CA THR A 219 2.68 -11.76 8.82
C THR A 219 1.58 -12.72 9.28
N PRO A 220 1.14 -13.67 8.43
CA PRO A 220 0.17 -14.67 8.82
C PRO A 220 0.56 -15.41 10.12
N PRO A 221 -0.40 -15.68 11.02
CA PRO A 221 -1.84 -15.52 10.84
C PRO A 221 -2.40 -14.12 11.16
N CYS A 222 -1.56 -13.07 11.25
CA CYS A 222 -1.99 -11.69 11.48
C CYS A 222 -2.80 -11.47 12.77
N THR A 223 -2.48 -12.22 13.83
CA THR A 223 -3.16 -12.17 15.13
C THR A 223 -3.13 -10.76 15.73
N GLU A 224 -4.29 -10.25 16.16
CA GLU A 224 -4.46 -8.93 16.81
C GLU A 224 -4.16 -8.96 18.31
N GLY A 225 -3.98 -7.79 18.93
CA GLY A 225 -3.69 -7.63 20.36
C GLY A 225 -2.22 -7.34 20.68
N ILE A 226 -1.42 -7.01 19.65
CA ILE A 226 0.01 -6.72 19.76
C ILE A 226 0.22 -5.27 20.20
N ILE A 227 1.03 -5.04 21.23
CA ILE A 227 1.42 -3.68 21.62
C ILE A 227 2.58 -3.22 20.75
N TRP A 228 2.31 -2.33 19.80
CA TRP A 228 3.33 -1.76 18.92
C TRP A 228 3.98 -0.52 19.52
N THR A 229 5.29 -0.41 19.32
CA THR A 229 6.11 0.75 19.70
C THR A 229 7.03 1.08 18.55
N VAL A 230 6.76 2.16 17.83
CA VAL A 230 7.56 2.55 16.66
C VAL A 230 8.41 3.74 17.05
N PHE A 231 9.73 3.56 17.09
CA PHE A 231 10.66 4.61 17.49
C PHE A 231 10.81 5.66 16.39
N LYS A 232 10.85 6.94 16.81
CA LYS A 232 10.94 8.10 15.91
C LYS A 232 12.29 8.20 15.21
N GLN A 233 13.37 7.86 15.92
CA GLN A 233 14.72 7.95 15.39
C GLN A 233 15.06 6.69 14.58
N PRO A 234 15.32 6.80 13.27
CA PRO A 234 15.81 5.68 12.48
C PRO A 234 17.27 5.36 12.80
N ILE A 235 17.70 4.15 12.48
CA ILE A 235 19.11 3.76 12.41
C ILE A 235 19.56 3.88 10.95
N ASP A 236 20.67 4.56 10.71
CA ASP A 236 21.26 4.67 9.38
C ASP A 236 22.09 3.43 9.02
N PHE A 237 21.81 2.87 7.84
CA PHE A 237 22.52 1.75 7.25
C PHE A 237 23.15 2.13 5.92
N MET A 238 24.18 1.37 5.52
CA MET A 238 24.73 1.47 4.18
C MET A 238 23.78 0.81 3.18
N GLU A 239 23.60 1.43 2.02
CA GLU A 239 22.77 0.84 0.97
C GLU A 239 23.24 -0.57 0.58
N GLU A 240 24.55 -0.81 0.60
CA GLU A 240 25.14 -2.12 0.32
C GLU A 240 24.70 -3.20 1.33
N GLN A 241 24.56 -2.87 2.62
CA GLN A 241 24.11 -3.82 3.64
C GLN A 241 22.68 -4.29 3.36
N ILE A 242 21.77 -3.35 3.05
CA ILE A 242 20.38 -3.67 2.72
C ILE A 242 20.29 -4.37 1.36
N LYS A 243 21.09 -3.92 0.38
CA LYS A 243 21.18 -4.55 -0.95
C LYS A 243 21.61 -6.01 -0.86
N ASN A 244 22.55 -6.35 0.01
CA ASN A 244 22.99 -7.73 0.17
C ASN A 244 21.88 -8.64 0.73
N LEU A 245 21.00 -8.12 1.60
CA LEU A 245 19.81 -8.89 2.02
C LEU A 245 18.83 -9.08 0.85
N ARG A 246 18.55 -8.02 0.08
CA ARG A 246 17.68 -8.08 -1.11
C ARG A 246 18.15 -9.11 -2.14
N ASP A 247 19.44 -9.10 -2.45
CA ASP A 247 20.00 -9.90 -3.53
C ASP A 247 20.21 -11.36 -3.13
N ASN A 248 20.56 -11.61 -1.87
CA ASN A 248 21.02 -12.93 -1.43
C ASN A 248 20.03 -13.69 -0.55
N VAL A 249 19.06 -13.02 0.07
CA VAL A 249 18.14 -13.64 1.05
C VAL A 249 16.71 -13.65 0.52
N TYR A 250 16.11 -12.46 0.32
CA TYR A 250 14.75 -12.32 -0.19
C TYR A 250 14.57 -10.95 -0.85
N PHE A 251 13.85 -10.86 -1.97
CA PHE A 251 13.79 -9.62 -2.76
C PHE A 251 13.07 -8.47 -2.04
N GLU A 252 11.89 -8.74 -1.47
CA GLU A 252 11.12 -7.81 -0.64
C GLU A 252 10.25 -8.60 0.34
N ASP A 253 10.22 -8.21 1.61
CA ASP A 253 9.57 -8.99 2.66
C ASP A 253 8.69 -8.16 3.59
N TYR A 254 8.00 -7.14 3.09
CA TYR A 254 7.17 -6.24 3.89
C TYR A 254 5.67 -6.29 3.52
N ARG A 255 4.79 -6.10 4.52
CA ARG A 255 3.35 -5.85 4.35
C ARG A 255 3.09 -4.35 4.17
N GLY A 256 2.09 -3.99 3.34
CA GLY A 256 1.62 -2.60 3.21
C GLY A 256 0.87 -2.10 4.45
N PRO A 257 0.75 -0.77 4.65
CA PRO A 257 -0.04 -0.21 5.76
C PRO A 257 -1.50 -0.65 5.68
N GLN A 258 -2.08 -0.93 6.84
CA GLN A 258 -3.45 -1.36 7.04
C GLN A 258 -4.27 -0.20 7.61
N PRO A 259 -5.60 -0.18 7.40
CA PRO A 259 -6.45 0.90 7.90
C PRO A 259 -6.38 1.03 9.43
N LEU A 260 -6.26 2.27 9.92
CA LEU A 260 -6.20 2.53 11.37
C LEU A 260 -7.55 2.29 12.09
N TYR A 261 -8.67 2.44 11.38
CA TYR A 261 -10.04 2.37 11.92
C TYR A 261 -10.21 3.24 13.18
N ASN A 262 -10.78 2.69 14.26
CA ASN A 262 -11.09 3.44 15.49
C ASN A 262 -9.93 3.46 16.49
N ARG A 263 -8.73 3.02 16.10
CA ARG A 263 -7.57 2.95 16.99
C ARG A 263 -6.93 4.32 17.15
N THR A 264 -6.41 4.58 18.34
CA THR A 264 -5.64 5.79 18.64
C THR A 264 -4.15 5.47 18.63
N VAL A 265 -3.36 6.32 17.95
CA VAL A 265 -1.91 6.29 18.04
C VAL A 265 -1.46 7.32 19.05
N TYR A 266 -0.74 6.88 20.08
CA TYR A 266 -0.16 7.73 21.10
C TYR A 266 1.27 8.12 20.73
N ARG A 267 1.74 9.28 21.18
CA ARG A 267 3.16 9.69 21.16
C ARG A 267 3.60 10.12 22.56
N ASN A 268 4.88 9.95 22.88
CA ASN A 268 5.42 10.32 24.18
C ASN A 268 6.31 11.58 24.18
N PHE A 269 6.48 12.22 23.03
CA PHE A 269 7.28 13.45 22.87
C PHE A 269 6.41 14.61 22.40
N ILE A 270 6.79 15.85 22.74
CA ILE A 270 6.07 17.06 22.30
C ILE A 270 6.49 17.39 20.86
N HIS A 271 5.57 17.89 20.03
CA HIS A 271 5.93 18.44 18.72
C HIS A 271 6.89 19.61 18.95
N GLU A 272 8.12 19.53 18.42
CA GLU A 272 9.01 20.69 18.40
C GLU A 272 8.36 21.77 17.55
N THR A 273 7.79 22.78 18.20
CA THR A 273 7.30 23.98 17.53
C THR A 273 8.51 24.78 17.06
N SER A 274 8.95 24.58 15.82
CA SER A 274 9.75 25.61 15.16
C SER A 274 8.83 26.81 14.88
N SER A 275 9.25 27.95 15.41
CA SER A 275 8.71 29.27 15.11
C SER A 275 8.45 29.44 13.61
N SER A 276 7.24 29.92 13.26
CA SER A 276 6.74 30.27 11.93
C SER A 276 6.57 29.13 10.91
N ILE A 277 5.72 28.15 11.21
CA ILE A 277 4.96 27.42 10.19
C ILE A 277 3.50 27.87 10.35
N PRO A 278 2.83 28.40 9.30
CA PRO A 278 1.49 28.94 9.43
C PRO A 278 0.55 27.83 9.91
N ASP A 279 -0.36 28.20 10.82
CA ASP A 279 -1.39 27.36 11.42
C ASP A 279 -1.88 26.26 10.46
N TYR A 280 -1.40 25.04 10.66
CA TYR A 280 -2.10 23.86 10.17
C TYR A 280 -3.35 23.68 11.05
N ASN A 281 -4.36 24.49 10.77
CA ASN A 281 -5.75 24.21 11.08
C ASN A 281 -6.15 22.89 10.39
N LEU A 282 -5.79 21.77 10.99
CA LEU A 282 -6.41 20.48 10.75
C LEU A 282 -7.41 20.27 11.88
N CYS A 283 -8.68 20.17 11.47
CA CYS A 283 -9.82 19.75 12.28
C CYS A 283 -10.38 20.82 13.24
N LEU A 284 -10.78 21.98 12.71
CA LEU A 284 -11.97 22.65 13.21
C LEU A 284 -13.03 22.69 12.11
N LEU A 285 -14.25 22.43 12.55
CA LEU A 285 -15.49 22.36 11.79
C LEU A 285 -15.60 23.54 10.83
N ASP A 286 -15.72 23.25 9.53
CA ASP A 286 -16.45 24.15 8.64
C ASP A 286 -17.84 23.53 8.44
N SER A 287 -18.73 23.84 9.38
CA SER A 287 -20.13 23.42 9.40
C SER A 287 -21.00 24.21 8.43
N GLU A 288 -20.41 24.79 7.37
CA GLU A 288 -21.14 25.62 6.41
C GLU A 288 -20.74 25.29 4.97
N ASN A 289 -21.17 24.13 4.47
CA ASN A 289 -21.63 24.00 3.08
C ASN A 289 -22.36 22.67 2.85
N LYS A 290 -23.55 22.56 3.44
CA LYS A 290 -24.60 21.67 2.90
C LYS A 290 -25.13 22.25 1.59
N LYS A 291 -24.40 22.15 0.48
CA LYS A 291 -24.97 22.42 -0.87
C LYS A 291 -24.34 21.52 -1.93
N THR A 292 -25.16 20.59 -2.45
CA THR A 292 -25.17 20.00 -3.81
C THR A 292 -23.83 19.50 -4.40
N MET A 293 -23.80 18.21 -4.77
CA MET A 293 -22.77 17.59 -5.63
C MET A 293 -22.57 18.41 -6.92
N ASP A 294 -21.56 19.28 -6.91
CA ASP A 294 -21.16 20.08 -8.07
C ASP A 294 -20.08 19.35 -8.89
N MET A 295 -19.96 19.68 -10.18
CA MET A 295 -19.05 19.05 -11.15
C MET A 295 -17.58 19.01 -10.69
N PHE A 296 -17.17 19.98 -9.87
CA PHE A 296 -15.83 20.05 -9.27
C PHE A 296 -15.59 19.06 -8.12
N SER A 297 -16.64 18.52 -7.49
CA SER A 297 -16.52 17.53 -6.41
C SER A 297 -16.15 16.13 -6.90
N ILE A 298 -16.47 15.81 -8.16
CA ILE A 298 -16.21 14.51 -8.79
C ILE A 298 -14.76 14.36 -9.21
N PHE A 299 -14.14 15.47 -9.61
CA PHE A 299 -12.70 15.51 -9.88
C PHE A 299 -11.86 15.70 -8.63
N GLY A 300 -12.49 15.96 -7.48
CA GLY A 300 -11.85 16.39 -6.26
C GLY A 300 -11.03 17.65 -6.50
N VAL A 301 -11.43 18.78 -5.93
CA VAL A 301 -10.41 19.76 -5.57
C VAL A 301 -9.51 19.01 -4.59
N ILE A 302 -8.36 18.54 -5.09
CA ILE A 302 -7.41 17.74 -4.33
C ILE A 302 -6.70 18.68 -3.34
N ASN A 303 -7.43 19.07 -2.30
CA ASN A 303 -6.86 19.05 -0.98
C ASN A 303 -6.89 17.60 -0.52
N CYS A 304 -6.08 16.75 -1.18
CA CYS A 304 -5.49 15.64 -0.45
C CYS A 304 -4.78 16.34 0.70
N SER A 305 -5.41 16.32 1.87
CA SER A 305 -4.67 16.40 3.11
C SER A 305 -3.42 15.55 2.94
N ILE A 306 -2.31 15.97 3.53
CA ILE A 306 -0.97 15.35 3.52
C ILE A 306 -0.95 13.85 3.97
N LEU A 307 -2.13 13.24 4.12
CA LEU A 307 -2.45 11.94 4.65
C LEU A 307 -3.08 11.09 3.52
N GLY A 308 -2.48 9.93 3.24
CA GLY A 308 -2.84 9.02 2.13
C GLY A 308 -4.20 8.33 2.25
N PRO A 309 -4.55 7.42 1.32
CA PRO A 309 -5.87 6.78 1.24
C PRO A 309 -6.34 6.08 2.52
N ASP A 310 -5.39 5.56 3.31
CA ASP A 310 -5.67 4.81 4.53
C ASP A 310 -6.37 5.61 5.63
N VAL A 311 -6.46 6.94 5.49
CA VAL A 311 -7.01 7.82 6.54
C VAL A 311 -8.01 8.84 6.00
N TRP A 312 -8.36 8.76 4.72
CA TRP A 312 -9.36 9.65 4.15
C TRP A 312 -10.68 9.58 4.91
N TYR A 313 -10.99 8.44 5.55
CA TYR A 313 -12.17 8.28 6.41
C TYR A 313 -12.22 9.24 7.60
N ALA A 314 -11.07 9.74 8.09
CA ALA A 314 -11.05 10.68 9.21
C ALA A 314 -11.70 12.03 8.84
N LYS A 315 -11.51 12.48 7.59
CA LYS A 315 -12.13 13.70 7.05
C LYS A 315 -13.40 13.42 6.25
N TYR A 316 -13.44 12.28 5.57
CA TYR A 316 -14.53 11.84 4.70
C TYR A 316 -15.02 10.45 5.15
N PRO A 317 -15.84 10.35 6.23
CA PRO A 317 -16.25 9.07 6.82
C PRO A 317 -16.80 8.03 5.84
N THR A 318 -17.35 8.49 4.71
CA THR A 318 -17.78 7.66 3.57
C THR A 318 -16.69 6.74 3.02
N CYS A 319 -15.42 7.13 3.14
CA CYS A 319 -14.25 6.32 2.74
C CYS A 319 -14.06 5.04 3.57
N ALA A 320 -14.68 4.91 4.75
CA ALA A 320 -14.66 3.68 5.57
C ALA A 320 -15.89 2.80 5.36
N GLY A 321 -16.76 3.11 4.39
CA GLY A 321 -17.95 2.29 4.18
C GLY A 321 -17.67 0.95 3.50
N GLN A 322 -18.69 0.11 3.34
CA GLN A 322 -18.51 -1.28 2.87
C GLN A 322 -18.52 -1.44 1.34
N SER A 323 -19.01 -0.46 0.58
CA SER A 323 -19.03 -0.55 -0.89
C SER A 323 -17.92 0.27 -1.52
N GLN A 324 -16.69 0.10 -1.03
CA GLN A 324 -15.54 0.90 -1.47
C GLN A 324 -14.86 0.32 -2.71
N SER A 325 -14.22 1.22 -3.44
CA SER A 325 -13.39 0.95 -4.61
C SER A 325 -12.00 1.57 -4.39
N PRO A 326 -10.95 1.07 -5.05
CA PRO A 326 -10.95 -0.03 -6.04
C PRO A 326 -11.13 -1.41 -5.39
N ILE A 327 -11.24 -2.48 -6.20
CA ILE A 327 -11.34 -3.87 -5.72
C ILE A 327 -10.37 -4.79 -6.46
N ASN A 328 -10.11 -5.98 -5.89
CA ASN A 328 -9.51 -7.10 -6.60
C ASN A 328 -10.60 -7.90 -7.33
N ILE A 329 -10.51 -8.00 -8.65
CA ILE A 329 -11.42 -8.76 -9.50
C ILE A 329 -10.92 -10.20 -9.57
N LEU A 330 -11.46 -11.06 -8.72
CA LEU A 330 -11.26 -12.50 -8.79
C LEU A 330 -12.08 -13.09 -9.93
N THR A 331 -11.43 -13.40 -11.07
CA THR A 331 -12.13 -13.81 -12.30
C THR A 331 -12.93 -15.11 -12.12
N ALA A 332 -12.45 -16.00 -11.24
CA ALA A 332 -13.14 -17.22 -10.83
C ALA A 332 -14.50 -16.96 -10.13
N CYS A 333 -14.66 -15.81 -9.49
CA CYS A 333 -15.88 -15.45 -8.74
C CYS A 333 -16.83 -14.52 -9.51
N THR A 334 -16.54 -14.24 -10.78
CA THR A 334 -17.37 -13.37 -11.62
C THR A 334 -18.57 -14.10 -12.22
N ILE A 335 -19.73 -13.45 -12.19
CA ILE A 335 -20.99 -13.97 -12.71
C ILE A 335 -21.13 -13.56 -14.18
N TYR A 336 -21.33 -14.53 -15.07
CA TYR A 336 -21.60 -14.22 -16.47
C TYR A 336 -22.94 -13.48 -16.60
N LYS A 337 -22.93 -12.33 -17.26
CA LYS A 337 -24.13 -11.57 -17.61
C LYS A 337 -23.89 -10.83 -18.91
N THR A 338 -24.79 -11.02 -19.86
CA THR A 338 -24.77 -10.28 -21.11
C THR A 338 -25.32 -8.88 -20.89
N PHE A 339 -24.60 -7.87 -21.37
CA PHE A 339 -25.02 -6.49 -21.40
C PHE A 339 -25.13 -6.01 -22.85
N THR A 340 -26.03 -5.05 -23.10
CA THR A 340 -26.10 -4.36 -24.39
C THR A 340 -24.76 -3.69 -24.69
N PRO A 341 -24.32 -3.56 -25.95
CA PRO A 341 -23.13 -2.78 -26.30
C PRO A 341 -23.23 -1.33 -25.80
N PHE A 342 -22.09 -0.71 -25.52
CA PHE A 342 -22.05 0.74 -25.31
C PHE A 342 -22.35 1.45 -26.64
N ILE A 343 -23.16 2.50 -26.55
CA ILE A 343 -23.53 3.36 -27.68
C ILE A 343 -23.05 4.76 -27.35
N PHE A 344 -21.96 5.15 -27.99
CA PHE A 344 -21.38 6.48 -27.92
C PHE A 344 -22.04 7.37 -28.98
N GLY A 345 -22.50 8.57 -28.59
CA GLY A 345 -23.06 9.54 -29.52
C GLY A 345 -22.07 9.92 -30.63
N SER A 346 -22.57 10.41 -31.77
CA SER A 346 -21.76 10.70 -32.97
C SER A 346 -20.56 11.63 -32.69
N ARG A 347 -20.70 12.55 -31.74
CA ARG A 347 -19.65 13.52 -31.38
C ARG A 347 -18.41 12.89 -30.73
N TYR A 348 -18.48 11.65 -30.25
CA TYR A 348 -17.29 10.99 -29.66
C TYR A 348 -16.13 10.80 -30.63
N ASN A 349 -16.41 10.74 -31.94
CA ASN A 349 -15.41 10.62 -32.99
C ASN A 349 -14.78 11.98 -33.38
N GLU A 350 -15.28 13.08 -32.83
CA GLU A 350 -14.74 14.42 -33.08
C GLU A 350 -13.63 14.74 -32.08
N GLN A 351 -12.78 15.71 -32.44
CA GLN A 351 -11.79 16.25 -31.53
C GLN A 351 -12.38 17.35 -30.66
N HIS A 352 -12.30 17.17 -29.34
CA HIS A 352 -12.89 18.06 -28.33
C HIS A 352 -11.81 18.78 -27.54
N SER A 353 -12.08 20.02 -27.13
CA SER A 353 -11.16 20.78 -26.29
C SER A 353 -11.24 20.30 -24.83
N PHE A 354 -10.09 19.99 -24.27
CA PHE A 354 -9.92 19.63 -22.88
C PHE A 354 -8.90 20.54 -22.21
N THR A 355 -9.18 20.92 -20.97
CA THR A 355 -8.18 21.50 -20.07
C THR A 355 -7.57 20.37 -19.26
N LEU A 356 -6.28 20.12 -19.49
CA LEU A 356 -5.45 19.28 -18.65
C LEU A 356 -4.87 20.14 -17.55
N LYS A 357 -4.97 19.67 -16.32
CA LYS A 357 -4.43 20.34 -15.14
C LYS A 357 -3.59 19.37 -14.33
N ASN A 358 -2.34 19.74 -14.04
CA ASN A 358 -1.58 19.10 -12.98
C ASN A 358 -2.09 19.68 -11.64
N ASN A 359 -2.72 18.84 -10.83
CA ASN A 359 -3.20 19.24 -9.50
C ASN A 359 -2.31 18.73 -8.37
N ARG A 360 -1.01 18.54 -8.64
CA ARG A 360 0.03 17.91 -7.81
C ARG A 360 -0.02 16.39 -7.70
N TYR A 361 -1.18 15.76 -7.87
CA TYR A 361 -1.35 14.33 -7.62
C TYR A 361 -1.75 13.55 -8.86
N THR A 362 -2.48 14.17 -9.78
CA THR A 362 -2.87 13.57 -11.06
C THR A 362 -2.91 14.63 -12.17
N ILE A 363 -3.10 14.16 -13.39
CA ILE A 363 -3.51 14.98 -14.53
C ILE A 363 -5.02 14.82 -14.67
N VAL A 364 -5.76 15.87 -14.30
CA VAL A 364 -7.20 15.93 -14.53
C VAL A 364 -7.45 16.55 -15.89
N SER A 365 -8.21 15.86 -16.73
CA SER A 365 -8.68 16.37 -18.01
C SER A 365 -10.17 16.69 -17.89
N THR A 366 -10.47 17.99 -17.87
CA THR A 366 -11.84 18.52 -17.84
C THR A 366 -12.28 18.92 -19.24
N PHE A 367 -13.47 18.48 -19.63
CA PHE A 367 -14.06 18.88 -20.90
C PHE A 367 -14.44 20.36 -20.84
N ASN A 368 -13.86 21.16 -21.75
CA ASN A 368 -14.18 22.58 -21.85
C ASN A 368 -15.52 22.71 -22.56
N SER A 369 -16.63 22.70 -21.82
CA SER A 369 -17.96 22.79 -22.43
C SER A 369 -18.10 24.11 -23.19
N GLU A 370 -18.35 24.03 -24.49
CA GLU A 370 -19.11 25.06 -25.23
C GLU A 370 -20.58 25.08 -24.72
N PRO A 371 -21.41 26.10 -25.03
CA PRO A 371 -22.69 26.39 -24.34
C PRO A 371 -23.77 25.29 -24.33
N ASN A 372 -23.48 24.08 -24.82
CA ASN A 372 -24.36 22.93 -24.81
C ASN A 372 -23.63 21.72 -24.17
N LEU A 373 -23.89 21.47 -22.89
CA LEU A 373 -23.51 20.27 -22.12
C LEU A 373 -24.02 18.93 -22.72
N SER A 374 -24.70 18.94 -23.86
CA SER A 374 -25.47 17.84 -24.44
C SER A 374 -24.72 17.00 -25.50
N ALA A 375 -23.41 17.16 -25.67
CA ALA A 375 -22.68 16.61 -26.81
C ALA A 375 -22.15 15.17 -26.65
N LEU A 376 -21.55 14.84 -25.52
CA LEU A 376 -20.88 13.55 -25.28
C LEU A 376 -21.77 12.62 -24.45
N LYS A 377 -22.78 12.05 -25.14
CA LYS A 377 -23.77 11.15 -24.55
C LYS A 377 -23.39 9.67 -24.71
N LEU A 378 -23.54 8.92 -23.64
CA LEU A 378 -23.37 7.47 -23.56
C LEU A 378 -24.71 6.82 -23.20
N THR A 379 -25.05 5.75 -23.91
CA THR A 379 -26.16 4.84 -23.59
C THR A 379 -25.70 3.39 -23.76
N GLY A 380 -26.52 2.41 -23.36
CA GLY A 380 -26.16 1.00 -23.46
C GLY A 380 -25.12 0.57 -22.41
N GLY A 381 -24.38 -0.51 -22.67
CA GLY A 381 -23.44 -1.09 -21.70
C GLY A 381 -24.09 -1.63 -20.42
N GLY A 382 -25.41 -1.81 -20.40
CA GLY A 382 -26.18 -2.11 -19.19
C GLY A 382 -26.51 -0.90 -18.32
N LEU A 383 -26.11 0.31 -18.72
CA LEU A 383 -26.46 1.54 -18.02
C LEU A 383 -27.88 1.96 -18.41
N GLN A 384 -28.69 2.33 -17.41
CA GLN A 384 -30.05 2.83 -17.64
C GLN A 384 -30.03 4.33 -17.95
N GLY A 385 -30.73 4.73 -19.02
CA GLY A 385 -30.85 6.12 -19.44
C GLY A 385 -29.64 6.67 -20.20
N ILE A 386 -29.54 7.99 -20.25
CA ILE A 386 -28.48 8.74 -20.93
C ILE A 386 -27.46 9.19 -19.88
N TRP A 387 -26.18 9.07 -20.21
CA TRP A 387 -25.06 9.46 -19.37
C TRP A 387 -24.21 10.48 -20.09
N GLU A 388 -23.74 11.50 -19.39
CA GLU A 388 -22.94 12.59 -19.95
C GLU A 388 -21.51 12.48 -19.47
N PHE A 389 -20.56 12.61 -20.39
CA PHE A 389 -19.13 12.60 -20.05
C PHE A 389 -18.75 13.85 -19.27
N VAL A 390 -18.04 13.64 -18.16
CA VAL A 390 -17.62 14.70 -17.24
C VAL A 390 -16.13 15.01 -17.44
N GLY A 391 -15.31 13.99 -17.67
CA GLY A 391 -13.85 14.12 -17.83
C GLY A 391 -13.13 12.83 -17.50
N LEU A 392 -11.79 12.90 -17.45
CA LEU A 392 -10.94 11.75 -17.15
C LEU A 392 -9.78 12.12 -16.24
N HIS A 393 -9.24 11.12 -15.54
CA HIS A 393 -7.98 11.21 -14.81
C HIS A 393 -7.24 9.87 -14.85
N LEU A 394 -5.97 9.90 -14.48
CA LEU A 394 -5.08 8.75 -14.53
C LEU A 394 -4.57 8.42 -13.13
N HIS A 395 -4.44 7.12 -12.87
CA HIS A 395 -3.77 6.55 -11.73
C HIS A 395 -2.55 5.75 -12.17
N TRP A 396 -1.47 5.81 -11.39
CA TRP A 396 -0.22 5.11 -11.66
C TRP A 396 0.54 4.82 -10.36
N GLY A 397 1.49 3.91 -10.48
CA GLY A 397 2.32 3.41 -9.39
C GLY A 397 3.79 3.64 -9.63
N GLU A 398 4.60 3.14 -8.70
CA GLU A 398 6.05 3.32 -8.68
C GLU A 398 6.73 2.57 -9.84
N ASN A 399 6.15 1.44 -10.27
CA ASN A 399 6.71 0.58 -11.32
C ASN A 399 5.60 -0.02 -12.21
N HIS A 400 5.99 -0.85 -13.18
CA HIS A 400 5.09 -1.49 -14.16
C HIS A 400 4.12 -2.52 -13.57
N LYS A 401 4.28 -2.88 -12.29
CA LYS A 401 3.52 -3.93 -11.60
C LYS A 401 2.64 -3.42 -10.46
N SER A 402 2.62 -2.12 -10.18
CA SER A 402 2.05 -1.60 -8.92
C SER A 402 1.18 -0.36 -9.09
N GLY A 403 0.70 -0.07 -10.30
CA GLY A 403 0.09 1.22 -10.61
C GLY A 403 -1.41 1.29 -10.84
N SER A 404 -2.06 0.22 -11.28
CA SER A 404 -3.52 0.20 -11.29
C SER A 404 -4.08 0.24 -9.88
N GLU A 405 -5.26 0.83 -9.75
CA GLU A 405 -6.02 0.85 -8.49
C GLU A 405 -6.73 -0.49 -8.31
N HIS A 406 -7.39 -0.95 -9.37
CA HIS A 406 -7.97 -2.29 -9.42
C HIS A 406 -6.91 -3.36 -9.66
N GLN A 407 -7.21 -4.56 -9.19
CA GLN A 407 -6.44 -5.77 -9.45
C GLN A 407 -7.29 -6.77 -10.25
N VAL A 408 -6.62 -7.68 -10.95
CA VAL A 408 -7.23 -8.87 -11.53
C VAL A 408 -6.47 -10.08 -10.99
N ASN A 409 -7.15 -10.93 -10.22
CA ASN A 409 -6.54 -12.08 -9.53
C ASN A 409 -5.28 -11.70 -8.73
N GLY A 410 -5.31 -10.56 -8.03
CA GLY A 410 -4.18 -10.04 -7.25
C GLY A 410 -3.13 -9.27 -8.07
N PHE A 411 -3.14 -9.38 -9.40
CA PHE A 411 -2.18 -8.69 -10.26
C PHE A 411 -2.62 -7.25 -10.54
N LYS A 412 -1.66 -6.32 -10.50
CA LYS A 412 -1.83 -4.92 -10.92
C LYS A 412 -1.15 -4.67 -12.27
N TYR A 413 -1.63 -3.64 -12.96
CA TYR A 413 -1.03 -3.07 -14.15
C TYR A 413 -0.18 -1.85 -13.79
N ALA A 414 0.51 -1.26 -14.77
CA ALA A 414 1.38 -0.09 -14.57
C ALA A 414 0.60 1.20 -14.26
N GLY A 415 -0.69 1.24 -14.56
CA GLY A 415 -1.61 2.34 -14.26
C GLY A 415 -3.05 2.00 -14.60
N GLU A 416 -3.94 2.97 -14.43
CA GLU A 416 -5.37 2.86 -14.71
C GLU A 416 -5.95 4.23 -15.13
N ILE A 417 -6.80 4.25 -16.14
CA ILE A 417 -7.46 5.47 -16.65
C ILE A 417 -8.92 5.41 -16.26
N HIS A 418 -9.45 6.49 -15.70
CA HIS A 418 -10.87 6.60 -15.35
C HIS A 418 -11.55 7.61 -16.26
N PHE A 419 -12.57 7.17 -17.00
CA PHE A 419 -13.50 8.03 -17.73
C PHE A 419 -14.79 8.17 -16.93
N ILE A 420 -15.11 9.39 -16.52
CA ILE A 420 -16.19 9.66 -15.57
C ILE A 420 -17.42 10.15 -16.30
N TYR A 421 -18.56 9.56 -15.93
CA TYR A 421 -19.87 9.84 -16.48
C TYR A 421 -20.86 10.16 -15.38
N MET A 422 -21.81 11.03 -15.67
CA MET A 422 -22.92 11.35 -14.78
C MET A 422 -24.26 11.17 -15.50
N ASN A 423 -25.21 10.55 -14.81
CA ASN A 423 -26.59 10.55 -15.25
C ASN A 423 -27.22 11.91 -14.89
N PRO A 424 -27.70 12.70 -15.87
CA PRO A 424 -28.23 14.05 -15.60
C PRO A 424 -29.52 14.02 -14.78
N ASN A 425 -30.30 12.94 -14.84
CA ASN A 425 -31.57 12.80 -14.14
C ASN A 425 -31.38 12.33 -12.70
N THR A 426 -30.53 11.32 -12.48
CA THR A 426 -30.35 10.70 -11.16
C THR A 426 -29.15 11.24 -10.38
N ARG A 427 -28.25 11.98 -11.05
CA ARG A 427 -26.94 12.41 -10.54
C ARG A 427 -26.02 11.24 -10.14
N GLN A 428 -26.36 10.01 -10.51
CA GLN A 428 -25.52 8.84 -10.29
C GLN A 428 -24.25 8.94 -11.14
N THR A 429 -23.15 8.38 -10.63
CA THR A 429 -21.86 8.33 -11.32
C THR A 429 -21.59 6.94 -11.88
N ALA A 430 -21.07 6.89 -13.10
CA ALA A 430 -20.50 5.69 -13.69
C ALA A 430 -19.05 5.98 -14.06
N VAL A 431 -18.17 5.00 -13.84
CA VAL A 431 -16.77 5.09 -14.23
C VAL A 431 -16.46 3.96 -15.21
N LEU A 432 -15.91 4.33 -16.36
CA LEU A 432 -15.32 3.38 -17.28
C LEU A 432 -13.80 3.39 -17.06
N GLY A 433 -13.27 2.30 -16.50
CA GLY A 433 -11.87 2.12 -16.17
C GLY A 433 -11.15 1.25 -17.20
N ILE A 434 -9.93 1.66 -17.55
CA ILE A 434 -9.05 0.95 -18.49
C ILE A 434 -7.67 0.78 -17.86
N PHE A 435 -7.14 -0.43 -17.88
CA PHE A 435 -5.79 -0.71 -17.39
C PHE A 435 -4.72 -0.17 -18.34
N MET A 436 -3.65 0.40 -17.79
CA MET A 436 -2.46 0.84 -18.53
C MET A 436 -1.38 -0.22 -18.38
N GLN A 437 -1.09 -0.96 -19.44
CA GLN A 437 -0.03 -1.97 -19.46
C GLN A 437 1.29 -1.35 -19.92
N SER A 438 2.41 -1.72 -19.28
CA SER A 438 3.74 -1.34 -19.77
C SER A 438 4.14 -2.19 -20.96
N SER A 439 4.79 -1.58 -21.95
CA SER A 439 5.42 -2.28 -23.07
C SER A 439 6.60 -3.16 -22.64
N PHE A 440 7.09 -3.03 -21.41
CA PHE A 440 8.14 -3.86 -20.84
C PHE A 440 7.57 -4.98 -19.96
N VAL A 441 8.20 -6.15 -20.03
CA VAL A 441 8.08 -7.23 -19.03
C VAL A 441 9.38 -7.27 -18.21
N ASP A 442 9.40 -8.04 -17.12
CA ASP A 442 10.61 -8.22 -16.30
C ASP A 442 11.83 -8.59 -17.17
N ASN A 443 12.99 -8.06 -16.79
CA ASN A 443 14.27 -8.07 -17.53
C ASN A 443 14.37 -7.12 -18.72
N GLY A 444 13.48 -6.13 -18.86
CA GLY A 444 13.59 -5.09 -19.90
C GLY A 444 13.29 -5.59 -21.31
N THR A 445 12.68 -6.78 -21.43
CA THR A 445 12.27 -7.35 -22.72
C THR A 445 10.90 -6.77 -23.10
N PRO A 446 10.67 -6.32 -24.35
CA PRO A 446 9.35 -5.89 -24.80
C PRO A 446 8.32 -7.01 -24.64
N SER A 447 7.12 -6.68 -24.14
CA SER A 447 6.01 -7.63 -24.06
C SER A 447 5.63 -8.11 -25.46
N SER A 448 5.37 -9.41 -25.63
CA SER A 448 4.93 -9.98 -26.92
C SER A 448 3.61 -9.38 -27.42
N THR A 449 2.80 -8.78 -26.53
CA THR A 449 1.59 -8.02 -26.87
C THR A 449 1.87 -6.61 -27.41
N ALA A 450 3.09 -6.09 -27.29
CA ALA A 450 3.47 -4.79 -27.85
C ALA A 450 3.47 -4.77 -29.39
N TYR A 451 3.32 -5.92 -30.05
CA TYR A 451 3.22 -6.04 -31.50
C TYR A 451 1.83 -5.73 -32.09
N PHE A 452 0.79 -5.61 -31.24
CA PHE A 452 -0.58 -5.30 -31.68
C PHE A 452 -1.08 -3.94 -31.17
N ILE A 453 -0.20 -2.94 -31.16
CA ILE A 453 -0.58 -1.59 -30.77
C ILE A 453 -1.33 -0.94 -31.93
N ASP A 454 -2.58 -0.53 -31.67
CA ASP A 454 -3.34 0.29 -32.61
C ASP A 454 -2.67 1.66 -32.78
N GLU A 455 -2.23 1.97 -34.00
CA GLU A 455 -1.45 3.19 -34.26
C GLU A 455 -2.25 4.47 -34.00
N ASP A 456 -3.56 4.48 -34.27
CA ASP A 456 -4.40 5.67 -34.07
C ASP A 456 -4.59 5.95 -32.57
N VAL A 457 -4.90 4.90 -31.80
CA VAL A 457 -4.96 4.97 -30.32
C VAL A 457 -3.62 5.46 -29.76
N ARG A 458 -2.52 4.87 -30.24
CA ARG A 458 -1.18 5.23 -29.78
C ARG A 458 -0.84 6.67 -30.09
N LYS A 459 -1.14 7.15 -31.31
CA LYS A 459 -0.91 8.53 -31.74
C LYS A 459 -1.68 9.52 -30.88
N GLU A 460 -2.93 9.21 -30.52
CA GLU A 460 -3.72 10.09 -29.67
C GLU A 460 -3.15 10.18 -28.24
N TRP A 461 -2.72 9.05 -27.67
CA TRP A 461 -2.04 9.04 -26.37
C TRP A 461 -0.66 9.71 -26.40
N ARG A 462 0.12 9.60 -27.48
CA ARG A 462 1.39 10.37 -27.62
C ARG A 462 1.11 11.87 -27.52
N ARG A 463 0.10 12.37 -28.23
CA ARG A 463 -0.30 13.79 -28.16
C ARG A 463 -0.69 14.19 -26.74
N PHE A 464 -1.35 13.32 -25.98
CA PHE A 464 -1.65 13.55 -24.57
C PHE A 464 -0.36 13.70 -23.75
N PHE A 465 0.57 12.76 -23.89
CA PHE A 465 1.83 12.78 -23.13
C PHE A 465 2.78 13.91 -23.52
N ASP A 466 2.79 14.33 -24.80
CA ASP A 466 3.54 15.49 -25.29
C ASP A 466 3.12 16.80 -24.62
N ILE A 467 1.83 16.91 -24.24
CA ILE A 467 1.32 18.03 -23.46
C ILE A 467 1.56 17.79 -21.97
N ALA A 468 1.30 16.58 -21.47
CA ALA A 468 1.48 16.22 -20.05
C ALA A 468 2.91 16.51 -19.55
N GLN A 469 3.94 16.25 -20.36
CA GLN A 469 5.35 16.53 -20.02
C GLN A 469 5.65 18.01 -19.78
N THR A 470 4.79 18.92 -20.25
CA THR A 470 4.93 20.37 -20.03
C THR A 470 4.34 20.81 -18.68
N LEU A 471 3.46 20.00 -18.08
CA LEU A 471 2.72 20.30 -16.85
C LEU A 471 3.53 19.99 -15.58
N LYS A 472 4.76 20.51 -15.47
CA LYS A 472 5.70 20.12 -14.40
C LYS A 472 5.39 20.72 -13.02
N THR A 473 4.62 21.80 -12.96
CA THR A 473 4.31 22.51 -11.71
C THR A 473 2.86 22.31 -11.31
N GLU A 474 2.61 22.23 -10.01
CA GLU A 474 1.26 22.23 -9.47
C GLU A 474 0.47 23.46 -9.96
N GLY A 475 -0.76 23.23 -10.39
CA GLY A 475 -1.65 24.27 -10.92
C GLY A 475 -1.42 24.60 -12.40
N SER A 476 -0.37 24.06 -13.03
CA SER A 476 -0.16 24.24 -14.48
C SER A 476 -1.32 23.62 -15.28
N THR A 477 -1.73 24.33 -16.32
CA THR A 477 -2.82 23.93 -17.21
C THR A 477 -2.39 24.03 -18.67
N ALA A 478 -2.88 23.11 -19.48
CA ALA A 478 -2.76 23.18 -20.94
C ALA A 478 -4.10 22.82 -21.59
N ILE A 479 -4.40 23.46 -22.70
CA ILE A 479 -5.57 23.12 -23.52
C ILE A 479 -5.10 22.26 -24.68
N MET A 480 -5.77 21.14 -24.92
CA MET A 480 -5.52 20.33 -26.11
C MET A 480 -6.82 19.76 -26.67
N ARG A 481 -6.77 19.33 -27.94
CA ARG A 481 -7.90 18.67 -28.59
C ARG A 481 -7.71 17.17 -28.66
N LEU A 482 -8.60 16.40 -28.02
CA LEU A 482 -8.55 14.94 -27.94
C LEU A 482 -9.78 14.28 -28.57
N ASN A 483 -9.60 13.10 -29.15
CA ASN A 483 -10.66 12.19 -29.59
C ASN A 483 -10.90 11.10 -28.53
N LEU A 484 -12.09 11.08 -27.93
CA LEU A 484 -12.38 10.19 -26.80
C LEU A 484 -12.48 8.71 -27.19
N VAL A 485 -12.95 8.38 -28.40
CA VAL A 485 -13.01 6.99 -28.87
C VAL A 485 -11.60 6.42 -29.03
N LEU A 486 -10.67 7.22 -29.57
CA LEU A 486 -9.27 6.80 -29.66
C LEU A 486 -8.62 6.63 -28.28
N LEU A 487 -8.98 7.46 -27.29
CA LEU A 487 -8.46 7.31 -25.92
C LEU A 487 -8.98 6.06 -25.20
N MET A 488 -10.21 5.62 -25.49
CA MET A 488 -10.80 4.42 -24.87
C MET A 488 -10.36 3.11 -25.53
N GLY A 489 -9.76 3.15 -26.71
CA GLY A 489 -9.40 1.93 -27.45
C GLY A 489 -10.60 1.26 -28.13
N LYS A 490 -10.35 0.10 -28.76
CA LYS A 490 -11.33 -0.54 -29.67
C LYS A 490 -12.18 -1.64 -29.03
N ASN A 491 -11.66 -2.41 -28.07
CA ASN A 491 -12.40 -3.52 -27.46
C ASN A 491 -13.13 -3.08 -26.18
N LEU A 492 -14.32 -2.50 -26.35
CA LEU A 492 -15.20 -2.08 -25.26
C LEU A 492 -16.34 -3.08 -24.98
N ARG A 493 -16.22 -4.31 -25.51
CA ARG A 493 -17.24 -5.35 -25.33
C ARG A 493 -16.99 -6.16 -24.07
N ASP A 494 -15.73 -6.51 -23.83
CA ASP A 494 -15.34 -7.43 -22.76
C ASP A 494 -14.95 -6.63 -21.52
N PHE A 495 -15.78 -6.72 -20.47
CA PHE A 495 -15.57 -5.98 -19.23
C PHE A 495 -16.13 -6.70 -18.01
N TRP A 496 -15.67 -6.25 -16.84
CA TRP A 496 -16.27 -6.52 -15.54
C TRP A 496 -17.10 -5.33 -15.07
N ARG A 497 -18.21 -5.62 -14.37
CA ARG A 497 -19.19 -4.66 -13.88
C ARG A 497 -19.48 -4.90 -12.41
N TYR A 498 -19.41 -3.85 -11.60
CA TYR A 498 -19.78 -3.92 -10.18
C TYR A 498 -20.22 -2.54 -9.66
N GLU A 499 -20.85 -2.51 -8.48
CA GLU A 499 -21.17 -1.27 -7.77
C GLU A 499 -20.14 -1.00 -6.67
N GLY A 500 -19.67 0.24 -6.56
CA GLY A 500 -18.63 0.60 -5.61
C GLY A 500 -18.66 2.07 -5.24
N SER A 501 -17.48 2.65 -5.06
CA SER A 501 -17.32 4.06 -4.70
C SER A 501 -16.42 4.79 -5.68
N LEU A 502 -16.29 6.11 -5.51
CA LEU A 502 -15.10 6.81 -6.02
C LEU A 502 -13.85 6.22 -5.35
N THR A 503 -12.75 6.12 -6.09
CA THR A 503 -11.45 5.68 -5.56
C THR A 503 -10.67 6.80 -4.89
N THR A 504 -11.19 8.02 -4.93
CA THR A 504 -10.65 9.24 -4.30
C THR A 504 -11.68 9.90 -3.40
N PRO A 505 -11.28 10.77 -2.45
CA PRO A 505 -12.21 11.47 -1.57
C PRO A 505 -13.27 12.27 -2.35
N PRO A 506 -14.53 12.26 -1.90
CA PRO A 506 -15.01 11.74 -0.60
C PRO A 506 -15.35 10.23 -0.60
N CYS A 507 -14.92 9.44 -1.59
CA CYS A 507 -15.19 8.01 -1.69
C CYS A 507 -16.69 7.66 -1.63
N THR A 508 -17.52 8.51 -2.24
CA THR A 508 -18.98 8.33 -2.28
C THR A 508 -19.32 6.99 -2.93
N GLN A 509 -20.17 6.20 -2.27
CA GLN A 509 -20.66 4.91 -2.75
C GLN A 509 -21.81 5.08 -3.76
N GLY A 510 -22.14 4.00 -4.49
CA GLY A 510 -23.18 4.00 -5.52
C GLY A 510 -22.64 4.27 -6.93
N VAL A 511 -21.32 4.21 -7.11
CA VAL A 511 -20.66 4.34 -8.41
C VAL A 511 -20.78 3.03 -9.19
N ILE A 512 -21.23 3.10 -10.43
CA ILE A 512 -21.27 1.95 -11.32
C ILE A 512 -19.93 1.83 -12.07
N TRP A 513 -19.14 0.83 -11.72
CA TRP A 513 -17.83 0.58 -12.34
C TRP A 513 -17.93 -0.35 -13.55
N THR A 514 -17.25 0.01 -14.63
CA THR A 514 -16.95 -0.87 -15.77
C THR A 514 -15.43 -0.96 -15.90
N MET A 515 -14.82 -2.11 -15.62
CA MET A 515 -13.39 -2.33 -15.88
C MET A 515 -13.23 -3.13 -17.17
N PHE A 516 -12.66 -2.54 -18.21
CA PHE A 516 -12.43 -3.23 -19.47
C PHE A 516 -11.32 -4.27 -19.36
N LYS A 517 -11.52 -5.44 -19.99
CA LYS A 517 -10.56 -6.57 -19.97
C LYS A 517 -9.28 -6.23 -20.72
N GLU A 518 -9.41 -5.53 -21.84
CA GLU A 518 -8.28 -5.17 -22.71
C GLU A 518 -7.56 -3.92 -22.18
N PRO A 519 -6.27 -4.02 -21.82
CA PRO A 519 -5.48 -2.86 -21.42
C PRO A 519 -5.04 -2.03 -22.63
N ILE A 520 -4.68 -0.77 -22.40
CA ILE A 520 -3.95 0.05 -23.38
C ILE A 520 -2.46 -0.03 -23.04
N ILE A 521 -1.63 -0.26 -24.06
CA ILE A 521 -0.18 -0.40 -23.90
C ILE A 521 0.49 0.98 -24.01
N PHE A 522 1.33 1.29 -23.03
CA PHE A 522 2.12 2.51 -22.95
C PHE A 522 3.61 2.17 -22.85
N VAL A 523 4.46 3.08 -23.33
CA VAL A 523 5.92 2.93 -23.21
C VAL A 523 6.42 3.53 -21.90
N GLU A 524 7.57 3.06 -21.42
CA GLU A 524 8.10 3.51 -20.13
C GLU A 524 8.34 5.02 -20.05
N SER A 525 8.74 5.68 -21.14
CA SER A 525 8.92 7.14 -21.14
C SER A 525 7.64 7.91 -20.81
N GLU A 526 6.45 7.35 -21.12
CA GLU A 526 5.16 7.95 -20.77
C GLU A 526 4.85 7.80 -19.28
N PHE A 527 5.17 6.65 -18.69
CA PHE A 527 5.06 6.49 -17.23
C PHE A 527 6.05 7.40 -16.50
N GLN A 528 7.25 7.61 -17.04
CA GLN A 528 8.22 8.54 -16.45
C GLN A 528 7.72 9.99 -16.47
N VAL A 529 6.96 10.40 -17.50
CA VAL A 529 6.29 11.71 -17.49
C VAL A 529 5.38 11.84 -16.27
N LEU A 530 4.61 10.81 -15.93
CA LEU A 530 3.73 10.82 -14.77
C LEU A 530 4.51 10.78 -13.45
N ARG A 531 5.41 9.79 -13.30
CA ARG A 531 6.15 9.51 -12.06
C ARG A 531 7.12 10.62 -11.68
N GLN A 532 7.76 11.27 -12.65
CA GLN A 532 8.78 12.29 -12.41
C GLN A 532 8.23 13.71 -12.42
N ASN A 533 7.30 14.03 -13.35
CA ASN A 533 6.86 15.42 -13.52
C ASN A 533 5.58 15.75 -12.75
N ILE A 534 4.76 14.75 -12.39
CA ILE A 534 3.48 14.98 -11.72
C ILE A 534 3.55 14.53 -10.27
N TYR A 535 3.61 13.23 -10.03
CA TYR A 535 3.62 12.65 -8.70
C TYR A 535 4.16 11.22 -8.74
N PHE A 536 4.89 10.78 -7.72
CA PHE A 536 5.60 9.49 -7.78
C PHE A 536 4.67 8.27 -7.85
N LYS A 537 3.48 8.33 -7.20
CA LYS A 537 2.37 7.37 -7.32
C LYS A 537 1.08 7.99 -6.80
N ASN A 538 -0.08 7.65 -7.34
CA ASN A 538 -1.35 8.23 -6.91
C ASN A 538 -2.50 7.20 -6.85
N ASN A 539 -2.17 5.92 -6.76
CA ASN A 539 -3.14 4.84 -6.69
C ASN A 539 -3.53 4.48 -5.24
N ARG A 540 -4.81 4.18 -5.03
CA ARG A 540 -5.35 3.57 -3.80
C ARG A 540 -5.25 2.04 -3.88
N GLY A 541 -5.04 1.39 -2.73
CA GLY A 541 -5.06 -0.07 -2.62
C GLY A 541 -6.47 -0.68 -2.77
N PRO A 542 -6.60 -1.95 -3.17
CA PRO A 542 -7.88 -2.65 -3.26
C PRO A 542 -8.63 -2.65 -1.92
N GLN A 543 -9.95 -2.58 -2.00
CA GLN A 543 -10.87 -2.59 -0.87
C GLN A 543 -11.66 -3.89 -0.89
N SER A 544 -12.11 -4.34 0.28
CA SER A 544 -12.86 -5.60 0.39
C SER A 544 -14.15 -5.57 -0.44
N LEU A 545 -14.43 -6.67 -1.14
CA LEU A 545 -15.64 -6.81 -1.95
C LEU A 545 -16.90 -6.97 -1.08
N TYR A 546 -16.75 -7.55 0.11
CA TYR A 546 -17.83 -7.96 1.02
C TYR A 546 -18.88 -8.81 0.29
N THR A 547 -20.14 -8.38 0.28
CA THR A 547 -21.27 -9.13 -0.30
C THR A 547 -21.57 -8.73 -1.75
N ARG A 548 -20.79 -7.82 -2.33
CA ARG A 548 -21.03 -7.28 -3.68
C ARG A 548 -20.67 -8.31 -4.75
N LYS A 549 -21.41 -8.26 -5.87
CA LYS A 549 -21.20 -9.16 -7.00
C LYS A 549 -20.45 -8.45 -8.13
N ILE A 550 -19.58 -9.19 -8.78
CA ILE A 550 -18.90 -8.77 -10.01
C ILE A 550 -19.49 -9.54 -11.18
N TYR A 551 -19.96 -8.83 -12.19
CA TYR A 551 -20.48 -9.42 -13.42
C TYR A 551 -19.43 -9.33 -14.53
N ARG A 552 -19.36 -10.32 -15.43
CA ARG A 552 -18.50 -10.30 -16.63
C ARG A 552 -19.33 -10.36 -17.91
N ASN A 553 -18.96 -9.56 -18.90
CA ASN A 553 -19.62 -9.47 -20.21
C ASN A 553 -18.89 -10.25 -21.33
N PHE A 554 -18.30 -11.40 -21.01
CA PHE A 554 -17.59 -12.23 -21.99
C PHE A 554 -17.55 -13.68 -21.51
N PHE A 555 -17.43 -14.63 -22.43
CA PHE A 555 -17.31 -16.05 -22.08
C PHE A 555 -15.94 -16.35 -21.47
N ARG A 556 -15.85 -17.31 -20.55
CA ARG A 556 -14.55 -17.79 -20.09
C ARG A 556 -13.92 -18.54 -21.24
N GLU A 557 -12.66 -18.23 -21.53
CA GLU A 557 -11.82 -19.12 -22.32
C GLU A 557 -11.73 -20.44 -21.55
N THR A 558 -12.14 -21.54 -22.18
CA THR A 558 -12.08 -22.88 -21.56
C THR A 558 -10.62 -23.27 -21.41
N LEU A 559 -10.06 -23.10 -20.21
CA LEU A 559 -8.83 -23.77 -19.80
C LEU A 559 -9.10 -24.58 -18.53
N SER A 560 -8.67 -25.83 -18.61
CA SER A 560 -8.79 -26.92 -17.65
C SER A 560 -8.28 -26.57 -16.26
N SER A 561 -8.98 -27.10 -15.25
CA SER A 561 -8.55 -27.23 -13.85
C SER A 561 -8.09 -25.94 -13.16
N ILE A 562 -9.03 -25.08 -12.79
CA ILE A 562 -8.84 -24.13 -11.67
C ILE A 562 -9.68 -24.67 -10.51
N PRO A 563 -9.12 -24.92 -9.31
CA PRO A 563 -9.87 -25.44 -8.17
C PRO A 563 -11.03 -24.50 -7.82
N ASP A 564 -12.13 -25.06 -7.30
CA ASP A 564 -13.28 -24.30 -6.82
C ASP A 564 -12.84 -23.33 -5.71
N TYR A 565 -12.63 -22.05 -6.06
CA TYR A 565 -12.46 -21.00 -5.08
C TYR A 565 -13.80 -20.78 -4.37
N ASN A 566 -13.81 -20.88 -3.04
CA ASN A 566 -14.96 -20.52 -2.21
C ASN A 566 -15.23 -19.02 -2.34
N CYS A 567 -16.03 -18.64 -3.33
CA CYS A 567 -16.35 -17.26 -3.69
C CYS A 567 -17.32 -16.56 -2.71
N CYS A 568 -17.43 -17.03 -1.47
CA CYS A 568 -18.22 -16.43 -0.40
C CYS A 568 -17.44 -16.59 0.91
N PRO A 569 -17.26 -15.54 1.73
CA PRO A 569 -17.02 -15.78 3.14
C PRO A 569 -18.26 -16.52 3.67
N SER A 570 -18.04 -17.72 4.20
CA SER A 570 -19.08 -18.45 4.92
C SER A 570 -19.70 -17.51 5.94
N ARG A 571 -21.01 -17.35 5.88
CA ARG A 571 -21.76 -16.81 7.02
C ARG A 571 -21.65 -17.87 8.11
N ASP A 572 -20.71 -17.71 9.03
CA ASP A 572 -20.77 -18.24 10.39
C ASP A 572 -19.91 -17.37 11.31
#